data_AF-A0AA41VWT9-F1
#
_entry.id   AF-A0AA41VWT9-F1
#
_cell.length_a   1.000
_cell.length_b   1.000
_cell.length_c   1.000
_cell.angle_alpha   90.00
_cell.angle_beta   90.00
_cell.angle_gamma   90.00
#
_symmetry.space_group_name_H-M   'P 1'
#
loop_
_entity.id
_entity.type
_entity.pdbx_description
1 polymer ?
#
loop_
_entity_poly.entity_id
_entity_poly.type
_entity_poly.pdbx_seq_one_letter_code
_entity_poly.pdbx_strand_id
1 'polypeptide(L)'
;MVDAVVSFAVGKLGDALIGEAYFVAGVGDQVKGLRDELKRMLCFLKDADAKDRQGDERVRHWIKDIRDLAFDAEDVIETYILK
;
A
#
# COMPACT_ATOMS: atom_id res chain seq x y z
N MET A 1 11.99 6.38 -0.78
CA MET A 1 12.02 4.91 -0.91
C MET A 1 10.72 4.25 -0.46
N VAL A 2 10.12 4.65 0.68
CA VAL A 2 8.83 4.06 1.17
C VAL A 2 7.67 4.33 0.21
N ASP A 3 7.63 5.54 -0.35
CA ASP A 3 6.62 5.96 -1.31
C ASP A 3 6.58 5.05 -2.57
N ALA A 4 7.71 4.42 -2.93
CA ALA A 4 7.81 3.54 -4.09
C ALA A 4 7.14 2.17 -3.87
N VAL A 5 7.35 1.56 -2.70
CA VAL A 5 6.76 0.25 -2.35
C VAL A 5 5.23 0.38 -2.25
N VAL A 6 4.76 1.41 -1.54
CA VAL A 6 3.31 1.69 -1.44
C VAL A 6 2.71 1.99 -2.81
N SER A 7 3.40 2.76 -3.66
CA SER A 7 2.94 3.04 -5.03
C SER A 7 2.85 1.76 -5.88
N PHE A 8 3.81 0.85 -5.75
CA PHE A 8 3.81 -0.43 -6.45
C PHE A 8 2.61 -1.29 -6.03
N ALA A 9 2.39 -1.47 -4.72
CA ALA A 9 1.25 -2.22 -4.20
C ALA A 9 -0.10 -1.63 -4.66
N VAL A 10 -0.25 -0.30 -4.61
CA VAL A 10 -1.46 0.39 -5.12
C VAL A 10 -1.68 0.14 -6.61
N GLY A 11 -0.62 0.15 -7.41
CA GLY A 11 -0.68 -0.13 -8.85
C GLY A 11 -1.19 -1.54 -9.12
N LYS A 12 -0.58 -2.54 -8.45
CA LYS A 12 -0.96 -3.95 -8.61
C LYS A 12 -2.38 -4.25 -8.18
N LEU A 13 -2.86 -3.66 -7.09
CA LEU A 13 -4.27 -3.77 -6.69
C LEU A 13 -5.20 -3.08 -7.70
N GLY A 14 -4.73 -2.02 -8.36
CA GLY A 14 -5.43 -1.40 -9.49
C GLY A 14 -5.60 -2.36 -10.66
N ASP A 15 -4.52 -3.01 -11.08
CA ASP A 15 -4.52 -4.01 -12.15
C ASP A 15 -5.43 -5.21 -11.80
N ALA A 16 -5.37 -5.67 -10.54
CA ALA A 16 -6.20 -6.75 -10.03
C ALA A 16 -7.70 -6.41 -10.06
N LEU A 17 -8.07 -5.17 -9.76
CA LEU A 17 -9.47 -4.70 -9.85
C LEU A 17 -9.98 -4.58 -11.29
N ILE A 18 -9.06 -4.42 -12.26
CA ILE A 18 -9.39 -4.40 -13.69
C ILE A 18 -9.53 -5.83 -14.23
N GLY A 19 -8.82 -6.81 -13.65
CA GLY A 19 -8.89 -8.22 -14.01
C GLY A 19 -10.17 -8.92 -13.51
N GLU A 20 -10.81 -9.71 -14.38
CA GLU A 20 -12.09 -10.38 -14.08
C GLU A 20 -12.02 -11.47 -12.98
N ALA A 21 -10.83 -11.97 -12.63
CA ALA A 21 -10.66 -13.11 -11.72
C ALA A 21 -11.12 -12.85 -10.27
N TYR A 22 -11.00 -11.61 -9.75
CA TYR A 22 -11.34 -11.28 -8.37
C TYR A 22 -12.83 -11.06 -8.12
N PHE A 23 -13.57 -10.68 -9.17
CA PHE A 23 -15.03 -10.52 -9.08
C PHE A 23 -15.73 -11.87 -8.86
N VAL A 24 -15.18 -12.95 -9.41
CA VAL A 24 -15.73 -14.31 -9.29
C VAL A 24 -15.63 -14.85 -7.86
N ALA A 25 -14.63 -14.41 -7.09
CA ALA A 25 -14.40 -14.85 -5.70
C ALA A 25 -15.07 -13.96 -4.64
N GLY A 26 -15.75 -12.88 -5.03
CA GLY A 26 -16.44 -11.97 -4.09
C GLY A 26 -15.52 -11.10 -3.22
N VAL A 27 -14.20 -11.08 -3.51
CA VAL A 27 -13.20 -10.35 -2.71
C VAL A 27 -12.91 -8.93 -3.21
N GLY A 28 -13.57 -8.49 -4.28
CA GLY A 28 -13.31 -7.20 -4.93
C GLY A 28 -13.41 -5.99 -3.99
N ASP A 29 -14.38 -5.99 -3.07
CA ASP A 29 -14.54 -4.90 -2.10
C ASP A 29 -13.38 -4.84 -1.09
N GLN A 30 -12.85 -6.00 -0.69
CA GLN A 30 -11.70 -6.08 0.21
C GLN A 30 -10.41 -5.59 -0.49
N VAL A 31 -10.22 -5.97 -1.76
CA VAL A 31 -9.11 -5.50 -2.60
C VAL A 31 -9.19 -3.99 -2.80
N LYS A 32 -10.38 -3.46 -3.06
CA LYS A 32 -10.61 -2.01 -3.17
C LYS A 32 -10.33 -1.28 -1.87
N GLY A 33 -10.80 -1.83 -0.74
CA GLY A 33 -10.53 -1.30 0.60
C GLY A 33 -9.04 -1.22 0.90
N LEU A 34 -8.29 -2.30 0.65
CA LEU A 34 -6.84 -2.33 0.82
C LEU A 34 -6.14 -1.29 -0.05
N ARG A 35 -6.53 -1.16 -1.33
CA ARG A 35 -5.96 -0.16 -2.24
C ARG A 35 -6.19 1.26 -1.73
N ASP A 36 -7.40 1.55 -1.25
CA ASP A 36 -7.75 2.88 -0.78
C ASP A 36 -7.03 3.22 0.53
N GLU A 37 -6.81 2.25 1.42
CA GLU A 37 -6.00 2.40 2.65
C GLU A 37 -4.52 2.68 2.32
N LEU A 38 -3.93 1.93 1.39
CA LEU A 38 -2.55 2.15 0.93
C LEU A 38 -2.39 3.53 0.27
N LYS A 39 -3.40 4.02 -0.46
CA LYS A 39 -3.39 5.39 -1.00
C LYS A 39 -3.37 6.46 0.10
N ARG A 40 -4.12 6.26 1.19
CA ARG A 40 -4.09 7.17 2.35
C ARG A 40 -2.71 7.18 2.99
N MET A 41 -2.10 6.01 3.15
CA MET A 41 -0.73 5.88 3.67
C MET A 41 0.29 6.59 2.77
N LEU A 42 0.15 6.49 1.44
CA LEU A 42 0.99 7.22 0.49
C LEU A 42 0.87 8.75 0.65
N CYS A 43 -0.34 9.27 0.78
CA CYS A 43 -0.56 10.69 1.05
C CYS A 43 0.11 11.13 2.36
N PHE A 44 -0.05 10.34 3.43
CA PHE A 44 0.58 10.63 4.71
C PHE A 44 2.11 10.60 4.62
N LEU A 45 2.69 9.62 3.91
CA LEU A 45 4.14 9.53 3.72
C LEU A 45 4.70 10.75 3.00
N LYS A 46 4.01 11.28 1.99
CA LYS A 46 4.42 12.52 1.30
C LYS A 46 4.47 13.72 2.25
N ASP A 47 3.50 13.83 3.15
CA ASP A 47 3.47 14.88 4.18
C ASP A 47 4.51 14.64 5.28
N ALA A 48 4.78 13.37 5.61
CA ALA A 48 5.77 12.96 6.60
C ALA A 48 7.20 13.16 6.11
N ASP A 49 7.51 12.89 4.83
CA ASP A 49 8.84 13.11 4.23
C ASP A 49 9.22 14.60 4.25
N ALA A 50 8.22 15.49 4.16
CA ALA A 50 8.41 16.93 4.34
C ALA A 50 8.74 17.32 5.79
N LYS A 51 8.23 16.57 6.78
CA LYS A 51 8.37 16.84 8.23
C LYS A 51 9.52 16.06 8.89
N ASP A 52 9.94 14.90 8.37
CA ASP A 52 11.04 14.07 8.91
C ASP A 52 12.38 14.82 8.93
N ARG A 53 12.53 15.86 8.09
CA ARG A 53 13.64 16.81 8.15
C ARG A 53 13.80 17.50 9.52
N GLN A 54 12.76 17.51 10.35
CA GLN A 54 12.77 18.07 11.70
C GLN A 54 13.16 17.06 12.79
N GLY A 55 13.33 15.77 12.45
CA GLY A 55 13.80 14.75 13.38
C GLY A 55 12.80 14.26 14.42
N ASP A 56 11.48 14.36 14.15
CA ASP A 56 10.46 13.83 15.06
C ASP A 56 10.46 12.29 15.04
N GLU A 57 10.90 11.68 16.15
CA GLU A 57 10.99 10.22 16.29
C GLU A 57 9.64 9.51 16.09
N ARG A 58 8.52 10.18 16.38
CA ARG A 58 7.19 9.61 16.12
C ARG A 58 6.97 9.48 14.63
N VAL A 59 7.33 10.50 13.85
CA VAL A 59 7.20 10.45 12.38
C VAL A 59 8.03 9.30 11.82
N ARG A 60 9.25 9.06 12.33
CA ARG A 60 10.08 7.92 11.91
C ARG A 60 9.47 6.56 12.24
N HIS A 61 8.91 6.40 13.44
CA HIS A 61 8.24 5.16 13.81
C HIS A 61 7.07 4.87 12.88
N TRP A 62 6.24 5.88 12.61
CA TRP A 62 5.09 5.74 11.72
C TRP A 62 5.50 5.44 10.27
N ILE A 63 6.58 6.05 9.76
CA ILE A 63 7.13 5.71 8.44
C ILE A 63 7.56 4.25 8.38
N LYS A 64 8.14 3.72 9.46
CA LYS A 64 8.53 2.30 9.53
C LYS A 64 7.29 1.40 9.51
N ASP A 65 6.29 1.68 10.33
CA ASP A 65 5.07 0.86 10.38
C ASP A 65 4.36 0.82 9.02
N ILE A 66 4.25 1.96 8.33
CA ILE A 66 3.66 2.02 6.99
C ILE A 66 4.48 1.21 5.98
N ARG A 67 5.81 1.23 6.10
CA ARG A 67 6.69 0.44 5.24
C ARG A 67 6.47 -1.05 5.44
N ASP A 68 6.46 -1.49 6.69
CA ASP A 68 6.29 -2.92 7.03
C ASP A 68 4.93 -3.41 6.51
N LEU A 69 3.86 -2.61 6.68
CA LEU A 69 2.54 -2.94 6.15
C LEU A 69 2.47 -2.98 4.61
N ALA A 70 3.26 -2.13 3.94
CA ALA A 70 3.33 -2.12 2.48
C ALA A 70 4.01 -3.37 1.92
N PHE A 71 5.04 -3.87 2.62
CA PHE A 71 5.68 -5.15 2.26
C PHE A 71 4.74 -6.33 2.50
N ASP A 72 4.01 -6.36 3.62
CA ASP A 72 3.00 -7.40 3.86
C ASP A 72 1.93 -7.41 2.75
N ALA A 73 1.50 -6.23 2.28
CA ALA A 73 0.57 -6.12 1.17
C ALA A 73 1.17 -6.59 -0.16
N GLU A 74 2.44 -6.27 -0.43
CA GLU A 74 3.18 -6.74 -1.61
C GLU A 74 3.26 -8.27 -1.63
N ASP A 75 3.64 -8.92 -0.52
CA ASP A 75 3.74 -10.38 -0.41
C ASP A 75 2.39 -11.07 -0.68
N VAL A 76 1.29 -10.52 -0.15
CA VAL A 76 -0.06 -11.04 -0.42
C VAL A 76 -0.42 -10.85 -1.89
N ILE A 77 -0.11 -9.69 -2.47
CA ILE A 77 -0.34 -9.43 -3.89
C ILE A 77 0.46 -10.42 -4.76
N GLU A 78 1.74 -10.65 -4.49
CA GLU A 78 2.54 -11.60 -5.25
C GLU A 78 2.00 -13.03 -5.12
N THR A 79 1.58 -13.43 -3.92
CA THR A 79 1.11 -14.79 -3.63
C THR A 79 -0.20 -15.12 -4.36
N TYR A 80 -1.10 -14.14 -4.48
CA TYR A 80 -2.48 -14.37 -4.95
C TYR A 80 -2.78 -13.76 -6.32
N ILE A 81 -2.03 -12.74 -6.78
CA ILE A 81 -2.28 -11.98 -8.02
C ILE A 81 -1.30 -12.32 -9.14
N LEU A 82 -0.06 -12.72 -8.82
CA LEU A 82 0.97 -13.02 -9.83
C LEU A 82 1.12 -14.51 -10.16
N LYS A 83 0.21 -15.38 -9.69
CA LYS A 83 0.15 -16.80 -10.07
C LYS A 83 -0.71 -17.06 -11.29
#